data_AF-R6DT12-F1
#
_entry.id   AF-R6DT12-F1
#
_cell.length_a   1.000
_cell.length_b   1.000
_cell.length_c   1.000
_cell.angle_alpha   90.00
_cell.angle_beta   90.00
_cell.angle_gamma   90.00
#
_symmetry.space_group_name_H-M   'P 1'
#
loop_
_entity.id
_entity.type
_entity.pdbx_description
1 polymer ?
#
loop_
_entity_poly.entity_id
_entity_poly.type
_entity_poly.pdbx_seq_one_letter_code
_entity_poly.pdbx_strand_id
1 'polypeptide(L)' 'MITQKDFLKFAFEEAINEVNPNSVDKDVAKATIATGMKAYADREGCKFTDEEIAETIEAGLKELDKANEDYEH' A
#
# COMPACT_ATOMS: atom_id res chain seq x y z
N MET A 1 11.84 -17.44 5.41
CA MET A 1 12.25 -16.10 5.85
C MET A 1 11.28 -15.13 5.22
N ILE A 2 10.63 -14.30 6.03
CA ILE A 2 9.85 -13.17 5.51
C ILE A 2 10.85 -12.21 4.88
N THR A 3 10.57 -11.76 3.66
CA THR A 3 11.45 -10.84 2.92
C THR A 3 11.04 -9.39 3.17
N GLN A 4 11.91 -8.44 2.84
CA GLN A 4 11.58 -7.01 2.88
C GLN A 4 10.38 -6.67 1.98
N LYS A 5 10.21 -7.41 0.87
CA LYS A 5 9.05 -7.29 -0.02
C LYS A 5 7.75 -7.80 0.61
N ASP A 6 7.79 -8.87 1.40
CA ASP A 6 6.63 -9.32 2.16
C ASP A 6 6.20 -8.23 3.15
N PHE A 7 7.14 -7.63 3.88
CA PHE A 7 6.86 -6.55 4.83
C PHE A 7 6.25 -5.31 4.15
N LEU A 8 6.77 -4.92 2.97
CA LEU A 8 6.17 -3.86 2.16
C LEU A 8 4.72 -4.18 1.79
N LYS A 9 4.46 -5.42 1.40
CA LYS A 9 3.11 -5.86 1.02
C LYS A 9 2.16 -5.84 2.22
N PHE A 10 2.58 -6.36 3.38
CA PHE A 10 1.80 -6.29 4.62
C PHE A 10 1.53 -4.84 5.05
N ALA A 11 2.54 -3.97 5.00
CA ALA A 11 2.39 -2.56 5.35
C ALA A 11 1.41 -1.84 4.42
N PHE A 12 1.44 -2.17 3.12
CA PHE A 12 0.47 -1.67 2.15
C PHE A 12 -0.94 -2.20 2.45
N GLU A 13 -1.10 -3.50 2.71
CA GLU A 13 -2.39 -4.13 3.00
C GLU A 13 -3.02 -3.59 4.29
N GLU A 14 -2.24 -3.34 5.35
CA GLU A 14 -2.75 -2.68 6.55
C GLU A 14 -3.20 -1.25 6.23
N ALA A 15 -2.36 -0.47 5.56
CA ALA A 15 -2.65 0.93 5.28
C ALA A 15 -3.84 1.12 4.33
N ILE A 16 -4.07 0.20 3.38
CA ILE A 16 -5.22 0.24 2.48
C ILE A 16 -6.49 -0.34 3.10
N ASN A 17 -6.40 -1.19 4.12
CA ASN A 17 -7.57 -1.55 4.91
C ASN A 17 -8.04 -0.37 5.78
N GLU A 18 -7.12 0.47 6.25
CA GLU A 18 -7.46 1.71 6.97
C GLU A 18 -7.99 2.82 6.04
N VAL A 19 -7.49 2.88 4.80
CA VAL A 19 -7.90 3.87 3.80
C VAL A 19 -8.84 3.22 2.82
N ASN A 20 -10.14 3.56 2.86
CA ASN A 20 -11.07 3.10 1.83
C ASN A 20 -10.77 3.79 0.48
N PRO A 21 -10.04 3.15 -0.47
CA PRO A 21 -9.53 3.83 -1.66
C PRO A 21 -10.65 4.18 -2.65
N ASN A 22 -11.85 3.61 -2.46
CA ASN A 22 -13.05 3.92 -3.23
C ASN A 22 -13.78 5.17 -2.73
N SER A 23 -13.44 5.70 -1.55
CA SER A 23 -14.07 6.90 -0.97
C SER A 23 -13.17 8.13 -0.96
N VAL A 24 -11.90 7.99 -1.35
CA VAL A 24 -10.92 9.07 -1.35
C VAL A 24 -10.20 9.16 -2.70
N ASP A 25 -9.71 10.35 -3.04
CA ASP A 25 -8.94 10.58 -4.25
C ASP A 25 -7.69 9.70 -4.31
N LYS A 26 -7.30 9.22 -5.52
CA LYS A 26 -6.14 8.33 -5.69
C LYS A 26 -4.86 8.94 -5.13
N ASP A 27 -4.65 10.24 -5.30
CA ASP A 27 -3.49 10.94 -4.73
C ASP A 27 -3.52 11.00 -3.20
N VAL A 28 -4.69 11.19 -2.60
CA VAL A 28 -4.86 11.18 -1.14
C VAL A 28 -4.66 9.77 -0.58
N ALA A 29 -5.19 8.75 -1.28
CA ALA A 29 -4.95 7.35 -0.94
C ALA A 29 -3.45 7.03 -0.95
N LYS A 30 -2.75 7.39 -2.04
CA LYS A 30 -1.30 7.19 -2.15
C LYS A 30 -0.53 7.84 -1.00
N ALA A 31 -0.81 9.10 -0.69
CA ALA A 31 -0.14 9.81 0.40
C ALA A 31 -0.41 9.19 1.77
N THR A 32 -1.63 8.74 2.01
CA THR A 32 -2.02 8.12 3.28
C THR A 32 -1.41 6.73 3.42
N ILE A 33 -1.43 5.93 2.36
CA ILE A 33 -0.80 4.60 2.32
C ILE A 33 0.71 4.73 2.51
N ALA A 34 1.38 5.68 1.84
CA ALA A 34 2.81 5.93 2.02
C ALA A 34 3.14 6.30 3.47
N THR A 35 2.28 7.08 4.12
CA THR A 35 2.44 7.45 5.54
C THR A 35 2.27 6.22 6.44
N GLY A 36 1.24 5.39 6.20
CA GLY A 36 1.01 4.15 6.93
C GLY A 36 2.16 3.16 6.78
N MET A 37 2.68 3.00 5.56
CA MET A 37 3.82 2.13 5.29
C MET A 37 5.09 2.59 6.01
N LYS A 38 5.35 3.90 6.07
CA LYS A 38 6.48 4.46 6.84
C LYS A 38 6.30 4.24 8.34
N ALA A 39 5.10 4.44 8.87
CA ALA A 39 4.80 4.20 10.28
C ALA A 39 4.97 2.72 10.66
N TYR A 40 4.53 1.82 9.79
CA TYR A 40 4.72 0.38 9.96
C TYR A 40 6.22 0.00 9.93
N ALA A 41 6.98 0.56 8.98
CA ALA A 41 8.41 0.35 8.89
C ALA A 41 9.13 0.76 10.18
N ASP A 42 8.81 1.97 10.69
CA ASP A 42 9.38 2.49 11.93
C ASP A 42 9.06 1.59 13.13
N ARG A 43 7.82 1.09 13.21
CA ARG A 43 7.36 0.17 14.26
C ARG A 43 8.09 -1.17 14.24
N GLU A 44 8.29 -1.75 13.06
CA GLU A 44 8.96 -3.03 12.87
C GLU A 44 10.50 -2.92 12.85
N GLY A 45 11.04 -1.70 12.94
CA GLY A 45 12.47 -1.43 12.81
C GLY A 45 13.01 -1.65 11.39
N CYS A 46 12.12 -1.69 10.40
CA CYS A 46 12.46 -1.74 8.98
C CYS A 46 12.65 -0.34 8.40
N LYS A 47 13.49 -0.22 7.37
CA LYS A 47 13.62 0.99 6.57
C LYS A 47 13.29 0.66 5.13
N PHE A 48 12.17 1.18 4.67
CA PHE A 48 11.83 1.16 3.25
C PHE A 48 12.32 2.43 2.59
N THR A 49 12.79 2.31 1.35
CA THR A 49 13.07 3.48 0.52
C THR A 49 11.76 4.05 -0.02
N ASP A 50 11.76 5.36 -0.33
CA ASP A 50 10.60 6.00 -0.95
C ASP A 50 10.25 5.37 -2.31
N GLU A 51 11.25 4.88 -3.05
CA GLU A 51 11.06 4.13 -4.30
C GLU A 51 10.31 2.81 -4.06
N GLU A 52 10.74 1.99 -3.10
CA GLU A 52 10.06 0.73 -2.78
C GLU A 52 8.60 0.93 -2.33
N ILE A 53 8.36 1.99 -1.53
CA ILE A 53 7.01 2.36 -1.10
C ILE A 53 6.18 2.76 -2.32
N ALA A 54 6.70 3.63 -3.18
CA ALA A 54 5.98 4.11 -4.37
C ALA A 54 5.66 2.95 -5.33
N GLU A 55 6.63 2.09 -5.63
CA GLU A 55 6.43 0.92 -6.49
C GLU A 55 5.38 -0.04 -5.91
N THR A 56 5.41 -0.28 -4.60
CA THR A 56 4.44 -1.15 -3.91
C THR A 56 3.03 -0.56 -3.98
N ILE A 57 2.90 0.75 -3.74
CA ILE A 57 1.62 1.44 -3.78
C ILE A 57 1.04 1.42 -5.19
N GLU A 58 1.84 1.71 -6.21
CA GLU A 58 1.40 1.68 -7.61
C GLU A 58 0.98 0.27 -8.04
N ALA A 59 1.76 -0.75 -7.67
CA ALA A 59 1.42 -2.14 -7.93
C ALA A 59 0.10 -2.54 -7.25
N GLY A 60 -0.03 -2.26 -5.96
CA GLY A 60 -1.21 -2.64 -5.17
C GLY A 60 -2.48 -1.90 -5.60
N LEU A 61 -2.39 -0.60 -5.90
CA LEU A 61 -3.52 0.16 -6.46
C LEU A 61 -3.93 -0.37 -7.83
N LYS A 62 -2.99 -0.78 -8.67
CA LYS A 62 -3.28 -1.37 -9.98
C LYS A 62 -3.93 -2.76 -9.85
N GLU A 63 -3.51 -3.56 -8.88
CA GLU A 63 -4.17 -4.83 -8.56
C GLU A 63 -5.61 -4.61 -8.07
N LEU A 64 -5.84 -3.59 -7.24
CA LEU A 64 -7.19 -3.24 -6.77
C LEU A 64 -8.10 -2.68 -7.86
N ASP A 65 -7.56 -1.82 -8.73
CA ASP A 65 -8.28 -1.30 -9.90
C ASP A 65 -8.76 -2.46 -10.78
N LYS A 66 -7.85 -3.40 -11.07
CA LYS A 66 -8.16 -4.61 -11.83
C LYS A 66 -9.15 -5.54 -11.12
N ALA A 67 -9.01 -5.71 -9.80
CA ALA A 67 -9.94 -6.51 -9.00
C ALA A 67 -11.34 -5.87 -8.96
N ASN A 68 -11.43 -4.54 -8.96
CA ASN A 68 -12.70 -3.82 -9.02
C ASN A 68 -13.35 -3.98 -10.41
N GLU A 69 -12.57 -3.90 -11.50
CA GLU A 69 -13.06 -4.21 -12.85
C GLU A 69 -13.60 -5.64 -12.99
N ASP A 70 -12.97 -6.62 -12.34
CA ASP A 70 -13.39 -8.03 -12.38
C ASP A 70 -14.66 -8.29 -11.55
N TYR A 71 -14.90 -7.51 -10.48
CA TYR A 71 -16.08 -7.65 -9.61
C TYR A 71 -17.36 -7.02 -10.22
N GLU A 72 -17.22 -6.12 -11.18
CA GLU A 72 -18.35 -5.49 -11.90
C GLU A 72 -18.83 -6.32 -13.13
N HIS A 73 -18.32 -7.54 -13.35
CA HIS A 73 -18.72 -8.44 -14.43
C HIS A 73 -19.51 -9.66 -13.93
#